data_AF-A0A3G4YJK8-F1
#
_entry.id   AF-A0A3G4YJK8-F1
#
_cell.length_a   1.000
_cell.length_b   1.000
_cell.length_c   1.000
_cell.angle_alpha   90.00
_cell.angle_beta   90.00
_cell.angle_gamma   90.00
#
_symmetry.space_group_name_H-M   'P 1'
#
loop_
_entity.id
_entity.type
_entity.pdbx_description
1 polymer ?
#
loop_
_entity_poly.entity_id
_entity_poly.type
_entity_poly.pdbx_seq_one_letter_code
_entity_poly.pdbx_strand_id
1 'polypeptide(L)'
;MHKGSQLAVFLETLHWSPERLAREINRRYGEGTVSLKAPYGWAKGAYPRGQVPGFVAAILSDQLGRTIDISQIWPQRFPDAQPGGVGDPALGPPWTEEHVGRILRPLLDQEDGKREPWPAEPVPGAVLVSLAVDWLTAEGRLASARSQGAEVSTEMVDILTSRIARLRRVSAAEDDSLVMNWVVHELRWALHMSENTAYDAPTGRRLYGAIAELAQLAGWLAEDQGHYARGQHYLLAALRASGLAGDRNLGAYVLSCLSYHLTKCGNGQDALRLIKLADVGMDDALPGVLHSLLASREARVYAHFTDGPAAEPAGQAGPTVHRVGSAGHPAGGPPERRDAEGRLPGPGPRSPLIGAHSGVVTPSGHRGLSPCDCDR
;
A
#
# COMPACT_ATOMS: atom_id res chain seq x y z
N MET A 1 -12.66 -33.84 -7.41
CA MET A 1 -13.79 -32.94 -7.75
C MET A 1 -13.26 -31.88 -8.70
N HIS A 2 -13.67 -31.89 -9.97
CA HIS A 2 -13.20 -30.89 -10.94
C HIS A 2 -13.73 -29.50 -10.55
N LYS A 3 -12.83 -28.58 -10.20
CA LYS A 3 -13.12 -27.15 -10.05
C LYS A 3 -13.66 -26.63 -11.39
N GLY A 4 -14.91 -26.15 -11.44
CA GLY A 4 -15.45 -25.49 -12.63
C GLY A 4 -14.62 -24.26 -13.01
N SER A 5 -14.54 -23.92 -14.30
CA SER A 5 -13.83 -22.70 -14.74
C SER A 5 -14.57 -21.45 -14.25
N GLN A 6 -13.87 -20.32 -14.08
CA GLN A 6 -14.50 -19.05 -13.68
C GLN A 6 -15.53 -18.57 -14.72
N LEU A 7 -15.30 -18.84 -16.01
CA LEU A 7 -16.31 -18.60 -17.05
C LEU A 7 -17.63 -19.32 -16.77
N ALA A 8 -17.59 -20.56 -16.28
CA ALA A 8 -18.81 -21.31 -15.95
C ALA A 8 -19.59 -20.62 -14.81
N VAL A 9 -18.89 -20.12 -13.80
CA VAL A 9 -19.49 -19.38 -12.67
C VAL A 9 -20.19 -18.10 -13.14
N PHE A 10 -19.55 -17.33 -14.02
CA PHE A 10 -20.17 -16.13 -14.59
C PHE A 10 -21.42 -16.46 -15.43
N LEU A 11 -21.37 -17.53 -16.23
CA LEU A 11 -22.53 -17.96 -17.02
C LEU A 11 -23.67 -18.48 -16.15
N GLU A 12 -23.37 -19.19 -15.07
CA GLU A 12 -24.36 -19.63 -14.07
C GLU A 12 -25.04 -18.43 -13.40
N THR A 13 -24.27 -17.41 -13.01
CA THR A 13 -24.79 -16.17 -12.41
C THR A 13 -25.75 -15.44 -13.35
N LEU A 14 -25.46 -15.44 -14.65
CA LEU A 14 -26.31 -14.83 -15.68
C LEU A 14 -27.48 -15.73 -16.10
N HIS A 15 -27.53 -16.98 -15.64
CA HIS A 15 -28.42 -18.03 -16.16
C HIS A 15 -28.30 -18.21 -17.68
N TRP A 16 -27.07 -18.16 -18.20
CA TRP A 16 -26.77 -18.31 -19.62
C TRP A 16 -26.21 -19.68 -19.94
N SER A 17 -26.63 -20.24 -21.09
CA SER A 17 -25.95 -21.39 -21.67
C SER A 17 -24.69 -20.92 -22.43
N PRO A 18 -23.67 -21.79 -22.58
CA PRO A 18 -22.51 -21.49 -23.42
C PRO A 18 -22.90 -21.09 -24.86
N GLU A 19 -23.95 -21.68 -25.44
CA GLU A 19 -24.46 -21.27 -26.76
C GLU A 19 -25.01 -19.84 -26.77
N ARG A 20 -25.67 -19.41 -25.68
CA ARG A 20 -26.18 -18.04 -25.58
C ARG A 20 -25.04 -17.04 -25.61
N LEU A 21 -23.93 -17.33 -24.93
CA LEU A 21 -22.71 -16.52 -25.02
C LEU A 21 -22.19 -16.43 -26.46
N ALA A 22 -22.16 -17.56 -27.21
CA ALA A 22 -21.76 -17.52 -28.62
C ALA A 22 -22.69 -16.65 -29.49
N ARG A 23 -24.01 -16.75 -29.27
CA ARG A 23 -24.99 -15.91 -29.98
C ARG A 23 -24.75 -14.43 -29.68
N GLU A 24 -24.44 -14.10 -28.43
CA GLU A 24 -24.19 -12.72 -28.02
C GLU A 24 -22.89 -12.16 -28.64
N ILE A 25 -21.82 -12.97 -28.67
CA ILE A 25 -20.58 -12.61 -29.36
C ILE A 25 -20.84 -12.34 -30.85
N ASN A 26 -21.53 -13.25 -31.53
CA ASN A 26 -21.82 -13.09 -32.95
C ASN A 26 -22.76 -11.91 -33.23
N ARG A 27 -23.71 -11.64 -32.32
CA ARG A 27 -24.62 -10.49 -32.43
C ARG A 27 -23.87 -9.16 -32.38
N ARG A 28 -22.85 -9.05 -31.51
CA ARG A 28 -22.13 -7.78 -31.26
C ARG A 28 -20.90 -7.58 -32.15
N TYR A 29 -20.22 -8.66 -32.52
CA TYR A 29 -18.91 -8.60 -33.19
C TYR A 29 -18.90 -9.22 -34.60
N GLY A 30 -20.08 -9.62 -35.11
CA GLY A 30 -20.28 -10.10 -36.47
C GLY A 30 -20.73 -11.56 -36.54
N GLU A 31 -21.56 -11.91 -37.53
CA GLU A 31 -21.94 -13.30 -37.71
C GLU A 31 -20.71 -14.16 -38.02
N GLY A 32 -20.62 -15.31 -37.35
CA GLY A 32 -19.52 -16.26 -37.55
C GLY A 32 -18.21 -15.93 -36.82
N THR A 33 -18.15 -14.90 -35.97
CA THR A 33 -16.97 -14.62 -35.13
C THR A 33 -16.57 -15.86 -34.32
N VAL A 34 -17.54 -16.58 -33.77
CA VAL A 34 -17.33 -17.83 -33.03
C VAL A 34 -18.39 -18.87 -33.40
N SER A 35 -18.00 -20.15 -33.39
CA SER A 35 -18.95 -21.26 -33.49
C SER A 35 -19.84 -21.32 -32.24
N LEU A 36 -21.12 -21.68 -32.42
CA LEU A 36 -22.07 -21.87 -31.31
C LEU A 36 -21.57 -22.88 -30.26
N LYS A 37 -20.70 -23.81 -30.66
CA LYS A 37 -20.15 -24.83 -29.75
C LYS A 37 -18.85 -24.41 -29.06
N ALA A 38 -18.21 -23.32 -29.50
CA ALA A 38 -16.89 -22.92 -28.98
C ALA A 38 -16.89 -22.64 -27.46
N PRO A 39 -17.91 -21.96 -26.89
CA PRO A 39 -17.92 -21.66 -25.46
C PRO A 39 -18.03 -22.88 -24.53
N TYR A 40 -18.47 -24.04 -25.01
CA TYR A 40 -18.48 -25.27 -24.20
C TYR A 40 -17.08 -25.73 -23.82
N GLY A 41 -16.10 -25.57 -24.72
CA GLY A 41 -14.70 -25.84 -24.40
C GLY A 41 -14.16 -24.83 -23.40
N TRP A 42 -14.54 -23.56 -23.54
CA TRP A 42 -14.07 -22.49 -22.66
C TRP A 42 -14.61 -22.61 -21.24
N ALA A 43 -15.88 -22.99 -21.09
CA ALA A 43 -16.49 -23.28 -19.78
C ALA A 43 -15.81 -24.47 -19.06
N LYS A 44 -15.10 -25.33 -19.80
CA LYS A 44 -14.27 -26.41 -19.26
C LYS A 44 -12.80 -26.03 -19.06
N GLY A 45 -12.43 -24.77 -19.28
CA GLY A 45 -11.10 -24.23 -19.04
C GLY A 45 -10.24 -24.00 -20.28
N ALA A 46 -10.74 -24.26 -21.50
CA ALA A 46 -9.99 -23.91 -22.71
C ALA A 46 -9.92 -22.39 -22.92
N TYR A 47 -8.79 -21.91 -23.43
CA TYR A 47 -8.58 -20.49 -23.71
C TYR A 47 -8.94 -20.15 -25.18
N PRO A 48 -9.80 -19.14 -25.44
CA PRO A 48 -10.15 -18.71 -26.79
C PRO A 48 -8.96 -18.09 -27.54
N ARG A 49 -8.98 -18.15 -28.88
CA ARG A 49 -7.94 -17.52 -29.73
C ARG A 49 -8.33 -16.10 -30.16
N GLY A 50 -7.33 -15.30 -30.53
CA GLY A 50 -7.53 -13.97 -31.09
C GLY A 50 -8.13 -12.98 -30.07
N GLN A 51 -9.00 -12.09 -30.55
CA GLN A 51 -9.64 -11.04 -29.72
C GLN A 51 -10.83 -11.55 -28.89
N VAL A 52 -11.22 -12.82 -29.06
CA VAL A 52 -12.38 -13.42 -28.39
C VAL A 52 -12.37 -13.30 -26.86
N PRO A 53 -11.24 -13.44 -26.14
CA PRO A 53 -11.22 -13.24 -24.69
C PRO A 53 -11.70 -11.85 -24.27
N GLY A 54 -11.32 -10.80 -25.01
CA GLY A 54 -11.78 -9.43 -24.79
C GLY A 54 -13.27 -9.25 -25.08
N PHE A 55 -13.80 -9.91 -26.11
CA PHE A 55 -15.23 -9.90 -26.41
C PHE A 55 -16.06 -10.53 -25.29
N VAL A 56 -15.59 -11.65 -24.72
CA VAL A 56 -16.24 -12.30 -23.58
C VAL A 56 -16.20 -11.39 -22.35
N ALA A 57 -15.05 -10.80 -22.04
CA ALA A 57 -14.90 -9.86 -20.92
C ALA A 57 -15.83 -8.65 -21.04
N ALA A 58 -15.89 -8.02 -22.21
CA ALA A 58 -16.79 -6.89 -22.47
C ALA A 58 -18.27 -7.28 -22.33
N ILE A 59 -18.68 -8.43 -22.88
CA ILE A 59 -20.07 -8.90 -22.76
C ILE A 59 -20.44 -9.20 -21.31
N LEU A 60 -19.59 -9.92 -20.58
CA LEU A 60 -19.87 -10.22 -19.17
C LEU A 60 -19.89 -8.95 -18.32
N SER A 61 -19.02 -7.98 -18.60
CA SER A 61 -18.98 -6.70 -17.90
C SER A 61 -20.30 -5.94 -18.05
N ASP A 62 -20.78 -5.81 -19.28
CA ASP A 62 -22.02 -5.10 -19.58
C ASP A 62 -23.24 -5.79 -18.97
N GLN A 63 -23.27 -7.13 -18.98
CA GLN A 63 -24.42 -7.89 -18.45
C GLN A 63 -24.45 -7.94 -16.92
N LEU A 64 -23.29 -7.90 -16.25
CA LEU A 64 -23.19 -7.96 -14.78
C LEU A 64 -23.09 -6.57 -14.14
N GLY A 65 -23.06 -5.49 -14.92
CA GLY A 65 -23.02 -4.11 -14.42
C GLY A 65 -21.74 -3.74 -13.67
N ARG A 66 -20.65 -4.49 -13.88
CA ARG A 66 -19.33 -4.26 -13.28
C ARG A 66 -18.23 -4.62 -14.26
N THR A 67 -17.06 -4.00 -14.13
CA THR A 67 -15.92 -4.34 -15.00
C THR A 67 -15.38 -5.73 -14.65
N ILE A 68 -15.31 -6.61 -15.64
CA ILE A 68 -14.75 -7.96 -15.54
C ILE A 68 -13.56 -8.07 -16.49
N ASP A 69 -12.39 -8.34 -15.92
CA ASP A 69 -11.15 -8.50 -16.68
C ASP A 69 -10.98 -9.93 -17.23
N ILE A 70 -10.22 -10.07 -18.32
CA ILE A 70 -9.91 -11.37 -18.94
C ILE A 70 -9.25 -12.32 -17.92
N SER A 71 -8.40 -11.79 -17.03
CA SER A 71 -7.74 -12.55 -15.96
C SER A 71 -8.72 -13.16 -14.97
N GLN A 72 -9.86 -12.52 -14.71
CA GLN A 72 -10.89 -13.05 -13.82
C GLN A 72 -11.65 -14.23 -14.45
N ILE A 73 -11.70 -14.30 -15.78
CA ILE A 73 -12.39 -15.37 -16.53
C ILE A 73 -11.47 -16.59 -16.73
N TRP A 74 -10.17 -16.36 -16.99
CA TRP A 74 -9.17 -17.41 -17.18
C TRP A 74 -7.94 -17.21 -16.29
N PRO A 75 -8.07 -17.30 -14.96
CA PRO A 75 -6.98 -16.99 -14.03
C PRO A 75 -5.76 -17.89 -14.21
N GLN A 76 -5.94 -19.13 -14.69
CA GLN A 76 -4.80 -20.03 -14.95
C GLN A 76 -3.88 -19.52 -16.06
N ARG A 77 -4.35 -18.59 -16.90
CA ARG A 77 -3.56 -17.99 -17.97
C ARG A 77 -2.82 -16.73 -17.53
N PHE A 78 -3.23 -16.15 -16.39
CA PHE A 78 -2.69 -14.93 -15.82
C PHE A 78 -2.31 -15.20 -14.34
N PRO A 79 -1.31 -16.06 -14.09
CA PRO A 79 -0.92 -16.44 -12.74
C PRO A 79 -0.46 -15.25 -11.87
N ASP A 80 -0.08 -14.14 -12.50
CA ASP A 80 0.37 -12.89 -11.83
C ASP A 80 -0.77 -11.98 -11.36
N ALA A 81 -2.03 -12.32 -11.63
CA ALA A 81 -3.22 -11.53 -11.23
C ALA A 81 -3.73 -11.86 -9.81
N GLN A 82 -2.85 -12.28 -8.90
CA GLN A 82 -3.19 -12.42 -7.49
C GLN A 82 -3.24 -11.03 -6.82
N PRO A 83 -4.08 -10.82 -5.79
CA PRO A 83 -4.02 -9.60 -4.96
C PRO A 83 -2.58 -9.37 -4.46
N GLY A 84 -2.00 -8.21 -4.75
CA GLY A 84 -0.60 -7.91 -4.44
C GLY A 84 0.45 -8.38 -5.46
N GLY A 85 0.06 -8.99 -6.59
CA GLY A 85 0.97 -9.46 -7.65
C GLY A 85 1.24 -8.46 -8.79
N VAL A 86 2.12 -8.84 -9.73
CA VAL A 86 2.54 -8.02 -10.91
C VAL A 86 1.39 -7.71 -11.88
N GLY A 87 0.20 -8.29 -11.68
CA GLY A 87 -1.01 -8.03 -12.46
C GLY A 87 -2.24 -7.70 -11.61
N ASP A 88 -2.11 -7.31 -10.35
CA ASP A 88 -3.25 -6.89 -9.54
C ASP A 88 -3.89 -5.62 -10.14
N PRO A 89 -5.15 -5.66 -10.63
CA PRO A 89 -5.81 -4.50 -11.21
C PRO A 89 -6.07 -3.37 -10.22
N ALA A 90 -5.97 -3.61 -8.91
CA ALA A 90 -5.97 -2.55 -7.90
C ALA A 90 -4.62 -1.79 -7.86
N LEU A 91 -3.53 -2.48 -8.19
CA LEU A 91 -2.17 -1.94 -8.15
C LEU A 91 -1.60 -1.60 -9.54
N GLY A 92 -2.18 -2.09 -10.63
CA GLY A 92 -1.78 -1.74 -12.00
C GLY A 92 -2.31 -0.38 -12.47
N PRO A 93 -1.87 0.09 -13.65
CA PRO A 93 -2.44 1.27 -14.30
C PRO A 93 -3.91 1.02 -14.75
N PRO A 94 -4.73 2.08 -14.87
CA PRO A 94 -4.37 3.49 -14.80
C PRO A 94 -4.27 4.04 -13.37
N TRP A 95 -3.50 5.10 -13.19
CA TRP A 95 -3.37 5.84 -11.93
C TRP A 95 -4.47 6.90 -11.88
N THR A 96 -5.57 6.61 -11.19
CA THR A 96 -6.72 7.51 -11.06
C THR A 96 -7.22 7.60 -9.62
N GLU A 97 -8.04 8.61 -9.35
CA GLU A 97 -8.79 8.84 -8.10
C GLU A 97 -9.49 7.55 -7.60
N GLU A 98 -10.17 6.83 -8.49
CA GLU A 98 -10.87 5.59 -8.15
C GLU A 98 -9.91 4.47 -7.66
N HIS A 99 -8.66 4.43 -8.14
CA HIS A 99 -7.70 3.40 -7.68
C HIS A 99 -7.24 3.66 -6.24
N VAL A 100 -7.16 4.93 -5.81
CA VAL A 100 -6.91 5.26 -4.40
C VAL A 100 -8.07 4.72 -3.55
N GLY A 101 -9.31 4.97 -3.96
CA GLY A 101 -10.51 4.45 -3.29
C GLY A 101 -10.54 2.92 -3.22
N ARG A 102 -10.18 2.21 -4.31
CA ARG A 102 -10.15 0.73 -4.32
C ARG A 102 -9.17 0.13 -3.33
N ILE A 103 -8.03 0.77 -3.10
CA ILE A 103 -7.05 0.31 -2.10
C ILE A 103 -7.51 0.69 -0.68
N LEU A 104 -7.98 1.92 -0.48
CA LEU A 104 -8.30 2.44 0.84
C LEU A 104 -9.63 1.93 1.43
N ARG A 105 -10.71 1.83 0.65
CA ARG A 105 -12.03 1.37 1.16
C ARG A 105 -11.93 0.07 1.98
N PRO A 106 -11.34 -1.03 1.48
CA PRO A 106 -11.25 -2.26 2.27
C PRO A 106 -10.33 -2.10 3.48
N LEU A 107 -9.25 -1.30 3.40
CA LEU A 107 -8.37 -1.01 4.55
C LEU A 107 -9.07 -0.27 5.68
N LEU A 108 -10.01 0.63 5.33
CA LEU A 108 -10.77 1.45 6.26
C LEU A 108 -11.94 0.66 6.87
N ASP A 109 -12.63 -0.15 6.06
CA ASP A 109 -13.77 -0.96 6.51
C ASP A 109 -13.37 -2.10 7.46
N GLN A 110 -12.13 -2.56 7.40
CA GLN A 110 -11.58 -3.62 8.28
C GLN A 110 -11.63 -3.27 9.76
N GLU A 111 -11.50 -1.98 10.13
CA GLU A 111 -11.47 -1.58 11.55
C GLU A 111 -12.85 -1.55 12.20
N ASP A 112 -13.92 -1.56 11.41
CA ASP A 112 -15.31 -1.58 11.90
C ASP A 112 -15.83 -3.00 12.22
N GLY A 113 -14.93 -3.98 12.37
CA GLY A 113 -15.27 -5.35 12.76
C GLY A 113 -15.74 -6.26 11.62
N LYS A 114 -15.73 -5.78 10.36
CA LYS A 114 -15.97 -6.61 9.17
C LYS A 114 -14.65 -7.21 8.67
N ARG A 115 -14.28 -8.38 9.23
CA ARG A 115 -13.11 -9.17 8.82
C ARG A 115 -13.38 -9.90 7.51
N GLU A 116 -13.13 -9.26 6.38
CA GLU A 116 -12.67 -10.04 5.23
C GLU A 116 -11.20 -10.44 5.45
N PRO A 117 -10.73 -11.60 4.96
CA PRO A 117 -9.32 -11.96 5.09
C PRO A 117 -8.44 -10.95 4.33
N TRP A 118 -7.64 -10.16 5.04
CA TRP A 118 -6.59 -9.36 4.41
C TRP A 118 -5.44 -10.29 3.97
N PRO A 119 -4.76 -10.03 2.84
CA PRO A 119 -3.59 -10.80 2.46
C PRO A 119 -2.58 -10.84 3.62
N ALA A 120 -2.22 -12.05 4.04
CA ALA A 120 -1.22 -12.23 5.09
C ALA A 120 0.19 -11.84 4.59
N GLU A 121 0.41 -12.00 3.29
CA GLU A 121 1.71 -11.80 2.67
C GLU A 121 1.91 -10.36 2.19
N PRO A 122 3.08 -9.76 2.45
CA PRO A 122 3.50 -8.49 1.85
C PRO A 122 3.58 -8.58 0.33
N VAL A 123 3.40 -7.44 -0.33
CA VAL A 123 3.61 -7.25 -1.77
C VAL A 123 5.09 -7.56 -2.11
N PRO A 124 5.35 -8.40 -3.13
CA PRO A 124 6.72 -8.71 -3.55
C PRO A 124 7.51 -7.47 -3.95
N GLY A 125 8.81 -7.43 -3.63
CA GLY A 125 9.67 -6.27 -3.89
C GLY A 125 9.72 -5.87 -5.37
N ALA A 126 9.78 -6.84 -6.29
CA ALA A 126 9.73 -6.57 -7.73
C ALA A 126 8.45 -5.86 -8.18
N VAL A 127 7.30 -6.15 -7.54
CA VAL A 127 6.04 -5.44 -7.78
C VAL A 127 6.17 -4.00 -7.30
N LEU A 128 6.67 -3.78 -6.08
CA LEU A 128 6.88 -2.43 -5.54
C LEU A 128 7.79 -1.58 -6.43
N VAL A 129 8.86 -2.17 -6.97
CA VAL A 129 9.77 -1.51 -7.93
C VAL A 129 9.03 -1.16 -9.21
N SER A 130 8.22 -2.06 -9.77
CA SER A 130 7.41 -1.77 -10.96
C SER A 130 6.45 -0.61 -10.70
N LEU A 131 5.81 -0.57 -9.53
CA LEU A 131 4.89 0.51 -9.16
C LEU A 131 5.60 1.85 -8.93
N ALA A 132 6.85 1.82 -8.45
CA ALA A 132 7.67 3.01 -8.35
C ALA A 132 8.10 3.55 -9.73
N VAL A 133 8.37 2.68 -10.70
CA VAL A 133 8.62 3.07 -12.09
C VAL A 133 7.34 3.66 -12.71
N ASP A 134 6.18 3.03 -12.47
CA ASP A 134 4.90 3.55 -12.93
C ASP A 134 4.60 4.93 -12.33
N TRP A 135 4.89 5.16 -11.04
CA TRP A 135 4.77 6.48 -10.41
C TRP A 135 5.67 7.52 -11.10
N LEU A 136 6.93 7.17 -11.34
CA LEU A 136 7.92 8.06 -11.95
C LEU A 136 7.54 8.44 -13.39
N THR A 137 6.94 7.50 -14.11
CA THR A 137 6.58 7.65 -15.53
C THR A 137 5.12 8.05 -15.76
N ALA A 138 4.29 8.06 -14.71
CA ALA A 138 2.92 8.51 -14.80
C ALA A 138 2.88 9.98 -15.23
N GLU A 139 2.50 10.21 -16.49
CA GLU A 139 2.18 11.55 -16.99
C GLU A 139 1.17 12.20 -16.04
N GLY A 140 1.44 13.44 -15.63
CA GLY A 140 0.81 14.14 -14.50
C GLY A 140 -0.72 14.18 -14.54
N ARG A 141 -1.35 13.08 -14.10
CA ARG A 141 -2.79 13.01 -13.84
C ARG A 141 -3.06 13.56 -12.46
N LEU A 142 -2.94 14.87 -12.35
CA LEU A 142 -3.35 15.60 -11.16
C LEU A 142 -4.85 15.40 -10.90
N ALA A 143 -5.24 15.48 -9.64
CA ALA A 143 -6.63 15.42 -9.23
C ALA A 143 -7.47 16.46 -9.99
N SER A 144 -8.63 16.03 -10.48
CA SER A 144 -9.53 16.85 -11.27
C SER A 144 -10.54 17.59 -10.38
N ALA A 145 -11.18 18.62 -10.92
CA ALA A 145 -12.30 19.25 -10.23
C ALA A 145 -13.51 18.29 -10.20
N ARG A 146 -14.31 18.39 -9.14
CA ARG A 146 -15.55 17.64 -8.98
C ARG A 146 -16.71 18.60 -8.73
N SER A 147 -17.80 18.43 -9.46
CA SER A 147 -18.94 19.36 -9.43
C SER A 147 -20.19 18.82 -8.72
N GLN A 148 -20.10 17.66 -8.07
CA GLN A 148 -21.24 16.98 -7.45
C GLN A 148 -21.06 16.85 -5.94
N GLY A 149 -22.09 17.19 -5.17
CA GLY A 149 -22.13 17.09 -3.71
C GLY A 149 -22.09 18.45 -3.01
N ALA A 150 -21.97 18.44 -1.68
CA ALA A 150 -21.72 19.65 -0.91
C ALA A 150 -20.32 20.21 -1.24
N GLU A 151 -20.15 21.53 -1.23
CA GLU A 151 -18.86 22.15 -1.54
C GLU A 151 -17.87 22.01 -0.37
N VAL A 152 -16.65 21.56 -0.67
CA VAL A 152 -15.54 21.58 0.29
C VAL A 152 -14.84 22.92 0.17
N SER A 153 -14.88 23.70 1.25
CA SER A 153 -14.13 24.96 1.30
C SER A 153 -12.63 24.70 1.52
N THR A 154 -11.81 25.66 1.13
CA THR A 154 -10.37 25.63 1.40
C THR A 154 -10.04 25.58 2.90
N GLU A 155 -10.88 26.18 3.76
CA GLU A 155 -10.72 26.14 5.22
C GLU A 155 -10.86 24.72 5.78
N MET A 156 -11.78 23.91 5.24
CA MET A 156 -11.92 22.50 5.64
C MET A 156 -10.63 21.72 5.32
N VAL A 157 -9.99 22.00 4.19
CA VAL A 157 -8.71 21.39 3.82
C VAL A 157 -7.57 21.89 4.71
N ASP A 158 -7.55 23.19 5.07
CA ASP A 158 -6.57 23.77 6.00
C ASP A 158 -6.67 23.12 7.40
N ILE A 159 -7.89 22.87 7.89
CA ILE A 159 -8.14 22.15 9.14
C ILE A 159 -7.59 20.72 9.05
N LEU A 160 -7.84 20.02 7.94
CA LEU A 160 -7.34 18.67 7.73
C LEU A 160 -5.80 18.63 7.76
N THR A 161 -5.14 19.52 7.01
CA THR A 161 -3.66 19.65 7.03
C THR A 161 -3.13 19.93 8.44
N SER A 162 -3.79 20.82 9.19
CA SER A 162 -3.41 21.15 10.57
C SER A 162 -3.55 19.96 11.52
N ARG A 163 -4.57 19.12 11.34
CA ARG A 163 -4.76 17.89 12.11
C ARG A 163 -3.68 16.85 11.79
N ILE A 164 -3.34 16.67 10.52
CA ILE A 164 -2.26 15.76 10.09
C ILE A 164 -0.94 16.14 10.77
N ALA A 165 -0.58 17.43 10.77
CA ALA A 165 0.63 17.91 11.42
C ALA A 165 0.64 17.63 12.94
N ARG A 166 -0.52 17.63 13.60
CA ARG A 166 -0.65 17.25 15.02
C ARG A 166 -0.50 15.74 15.19
N LEU A 167 -1.15 14.93 14.36
CA LEU A 167 -1.06 13.47 14.42
C LEU A 167 0.38 12.98 14.26
N ARG A 168 1.14 13.56 13.33
CA ARG A 168 2.58 13.25 13.16
C ARG A 168 3.43 13.55 14.40
N ARG A 169 3.09 14.58 15.17
CA ARG A 169 3.80 14.90 16.42
C ARG A 169 3.43 13.92 17.53
N VAL A 170 2.18 13.47 17.57
CA VAL A 170 1.70 12.51 18.58
C VAL A 170 2.22 11.11 18.28
N SER A 171 2.26 10.67 17.02
CA SER A 171 2.83 9.37 16.64
C SER A 171 4.30 9.22 17.01
N ALA A 172 5.04 10.34 17.12
CA ALA A 172 6.42 10.34 17.58
C ALA A 172 6.59 10.08 19.09
N ALA A 173 5.52 10.23 19.89
CA ALA A 173 5.59 10.27 21.35
C ALA A 173 4.78 9.16 22.04
N GLU A 174 3.63 8.79 21.49
CA GLU A 174 2.58 7.99 22.15
C GLU A 174 2.51 6.53 21.66
N ASP A 175 1.50 5.80 22.15
CA ASP A 175 1.12 4.44 21.74
C ASP A 175 0.52 4.40 20.33
N ASP A 176 1.04 3.51 19.48
CA ASP A 176 0.73 3.46 18.06
C ASP A 176 -0.71 3.02 17.76
N SER A 177 -1.38 2.31 18.67
CA SER A 177 -2.74 1.77 18.45
C SER A 177 -3.81 2.85 18.55
N LEU A 178 -3.69 3.75 19.54
CA LEU A 178 -4.64 4.87 19.68
C LEU A 178 -4.45 5.90 18.57
N VAL A 179 -3.20 6.16 18.19
CA VAL A 179 -2.88 7.07 17.09
C VAL A 179 -3.38 6.50 15.77
N MET A 180 -3.24 5.20 15.54
CA MET A 180 -3.79 4.53 14.34
C MET A 180 -5.28 4.79 14.19
N ASN A 181 -6.08 4.62 15.24
CA ASN A 181 -7.54 4.87 15.18
C ASN A 181 -7.87 6.31 14.75
N TRP A 182 -7.11 7.30 15.25
CA TRP A 182 -7.30 8.70 14.83
C TRP A 182 -6.88 8.94 13.38
N VAL A 183 -5.76 8.36 12.95
CA VAL A 183 -5.28 8.47 11.57
C VAL A 183 -6.27 7.84 10.59
N VAL A 184 -6.77 6.64 10.89
CA VAL A 184 -7.76 5.95 10.06
C VAL A 184 -9.08 6.71 10.01
N HIS A 185 -9.51 7.32 11.12
CA HIS A 185 -10.70 8.17 11.14
C HIS A 185 -10.55 9.38 10.21
N GLU A 186 -9.46 10.14 10.32
CA GLU A 186 -9.19 11.29 9.45
C GLU A 186 -9.03 10.87 7.99
N LEU A 187 -8.38 9.73 7.72
CA LEU A 187 -8.22 9.18 6.37
C LEU A 187 -9.57 8.81 5.74
N ARG A 188 -10.48 8.21 6.53
CA ARG A 188 -11.83 7.90 6.08
C ARG A 188 -12.61 9.16 5.73
N TRP A 189 -12.48 10.20 6.55
CA TRP A 189 -13.16 11.47 6.30
C TRP A 189 -12.60 12.17 5.06
N ALA A 190 -11.27 12.18 4.88
CA ALA A 190 -10.62 12.72 3.70
C ALA A 190 -11.03 11.97 2.41
N LEU A 191 -11.07 10.63 2.45
CA LEU A 191 -11.54 9.82 1.33
C LEU A 191 -13.01 10.11 1.01
N HIS A 192 -13.87 10.16 2.04
CA HIS A 192 -15.28 10.50 1.86
C HIS A 192 -15.47 11.86 1.18
N MET A 193 -14.71 12.89 1.61
CA MET A 193 -14.73 14.19 0.94
C MET A 193 -14.32 14.06 -0.53
N SER A 194 -13.23 13.36 -0.83
CA SER A 194 -12.74 13.23 -2.22
C SER A 194 -13.77 12.58 -3.16
N GLU A 195 -14.60 11.68 -2.63
CA GLU A 195 -15.54 10.87 -3.40
C GLU A 195 -16.98 11.42 -3.43
N ASN A 196 -17.39 12.28 -2.50
CA ASN A 196 -18.81 12.62 -2.30
C ASN A 196 -19.10 14.13 -2.24
N THR A 197 -18.11 14.97 -2.54
CA THR A 197 -18.22 16.43 -2.43
C THR A 197 -17.78 17.14 -3.71
N ALA A 198 -18.13 18.42 -3.83
CA ALA A 198 -17.71 19.27 -4.92
C ALA A 198 -16.49 20.11 -4.51
N TYR A 199 -15.51 20.25 -5.40
CA TYR A 199 -14.29 21.03 -5.20
C TYR A 199 -13.63 21.38 -6.54
N ASP A 200 -12.85 22.45 -6.57
CA ASP A 200 -12.01 22.80 -7.72
C ASP A 200 -10.73 21.95 -7.79
N ALA A 201 -10.03 21.96 -8.93
CA ALA A 201 -8.84 21.13 -9.11
C ALA A 201 -7.70 21.46 -8.11
N PRO A 202 -7.40 22.72 -7.77
CA PRO A 202 -6.45 23.04 -6.70
C PRO A 202 -6.83 22.43 -5.35
N THR A 203 -8.09 22.54 -4.93
CA THR A 203 -8.57 21.94 -3.67
C THR A 203 -8.50 20.42 -3.72
N GLY A 204 -8.86 19.82 -4.86
CA GLY A 204 -8.70 18.38 -5.10
C GLY A 204 -7.25 17.91 -4.91
N ARG A 205 -6.27 18.61 -5.48
CA ARG A 205 -4.84 18.26 -5.29
C ARG A 205 -4.42 18.34 -3.83
N ARG A 206 -4.83 19.38 -3.11
CA ARG A 206 -4.55 19.51 -1.67
C ARG A 206 -5.19 18.39 -0.86
N LEU A 207 -6.42 18.01 -1.21
CA LEU A 207 -7.13 16.91 -0.56
C LEU A 207 -6.43 15.56 -0.80
N TYR A 208 -5.98 15.28 -2.02
CA TYR A 208 -5.18 14.07 -2.29
C TYR A 208 -3.80 14.11 -1.64
N GLY A 209 -3.21 15.30 -1.44
CA GLY A 209 -2.00 15.45 -0.61
C GLY A 209 -2.25 15.05 0.84
N ALA A 210 -3.37 15.50 1.41
CA ALA A 210 -3.79 15.10 2.75
C ALA A 210 -4.07 13.58 2.86
N ILE A 211 -4.74 12.98 1.87
CA ILE A 211 -4.94 11.53 1.78
C ILE A 211 -3.59 10.80 1.73
N ALA A 212 -2.65 11.29 0.92
CA ALA A 212 -1.32 10.69 0.78
C ALA A 212 -0.55 10.74 2.11
N GLU A 213 -0.57 11.86 2.81
CA GLU A 213 0.07 11.99 4.12
C GLU A 213 -0.54 11.08 5.19
N LEU A 214 -1.87 11.02 5.26
CA LEU A 214 -2.58 10.17 6.22
C LEU A 214 -2.36 8.68 5.93
N ALA A 215 -2.43 8.29 4.66
CA ALA A 215 -2.14 6.92 4.24
C ALA A 215 -0.67 6.56 4.49
N GLN A 216 0.27 7.48 4.28
CA GLN A 216 1.67 7.27 4.62
C GLN A 216 1.85 7.02 6.13
N LEU A 217 1.21 7.84 6.96
CA LEU A 217 1.28 7.71 8.41
C LEU A 217 0.63 6.41 8.90
N ALA A 218 -0.53 6.03 8.34
CA ALA A 218 -1.17 4.74 8.62
C ALA A 218 -0.28 3.56 8.20
N GLY A 219 0.42 3.69 7.06
CA GLY A 219 1.36 2.69 6.59
C GLY A 219 2.49 2.41 7.57
N TRP A 220 3.06 3.49 8.14
CA TRP A 220 4.09 3.41 9.17
C TRP A 220 3.57 2.79 10.47
N LEU A 221 2.44 3.29 10.99
CA LEU A 221 1.84 2.78 12.24
C LEU A 221 1.39 1.32 12.14
N ALA A 222 0.96 0.88 10.95
CA ALA A 222 0.61 -0.53 10.71
C ALA A 222 1.86 -1.42 10.77
N GLU A 223 3.00 -0.93 10.28
CA GLU A 223 4.27 -1.64 10.38
C GLU A 223 4.73 -1.79 11.83
N ASP A 224 4.64 -0.71 12.62
CA ASP A 224 5.02 -0.72 14.05
C ASP A 224 4.15 -1.70 14.86
N GLN A 225 2.92 -1.97 14.41
CA GLN A 225 2.01 -2.98 14.97
C GLN A 225 2.23 -4.40 14.39
N GLY A 226 3.21 -4.60 13.50
CA GLY A 226 3.51 -5.89 12.87
C GLY A 226 2.60 -6.27 11.70
N HIS A 227 1.77 -5.35 11.21
CA HIS A 227 0.86 -5.55 10.07
C HIS A 227 1.50 -5.14 8.74
N TYR A 228 2.60 -5.79 8.36
CA TYR A 228 3.43 -5.41 7.20
C TYR A 228 2.67 -5.33 5.86
N ALA A 229 1.87 -6.34 5.53
CA ALA A 229 1.09 -6.36 4.29
C ALA A 229 0.10 -5.19 4.23
N ARG A 230 -0.57 -4.90 5.35
CA ARG A 230 -1.50 -3.78 5.48
C ARG A 230 -0.78 -2.44 5.36
N GLY A 231 0.38 -2.31 6.03
CA GLY A 231 1.23 -1.13 5.96
C GLY A 231 1.67 -0.80 4.54
N GLN A 232 2.09 -1.81 3.77
CA GLN A 232 2.45 -1.63 2.36
C GLN A 232 1.27 -1.16 1.51
N HIS A 233 0.06 -1.66 1.72
CA HIS A 233 -1.09 -1.19 0.93
C HIS A 233 -1.48 0.25 1.26
N TYR A 234 -1.37 0.66 2.53
CA TYR A 234 -1.48 2.07 2.89
C TYR A 234 -0.42 2.93 2.19
N LEU A 235 0.85 2.48 2.15
CA LEU A 235 1.92 3.17 1.44
C LEU A 235 1.68 3.20 -0.09
N LEU A 236 1.12 2.15 -0.69
CA LEU A 236 0.78 2.13 -2.11
C LEU A 236 -0.37 3.09 -2.44
N ALA A 237 -1.37 3.19 -1.56
CA ALA A 237 -2.40 4.22 -1.66
C ALA A 237 -1.79 5.64 -1.53
N ALA A 238 -0.85 5.82 -0.60
CA ALA A 238 -0.13 7.07 -0.42
C ALA A 238 0.68 7.48 -1.66
N LEU A 239 1.39 6.54 -2.28
CA LEU A 239 2.17 6.76 -3.50
C LEU A 239 1.27 7.25 -4.64
N ARG A 240 0.10 6.61 -4.82
CA ARG A 240 -0.89 7.01 -5.83
C ARG A 240 -1.48 8.38 -5.55
N ALA A 241 -1.89 8.62 -4.31
CA ALA A 241 -2.45 9.91 -3.89
C ALA A 241 -1.42 11.05 -4.03
N SER A 242 -0.12 10.79 -3.80
CA SER A 242 0.95 11.77 -4.03
C SER A 242 1.05 12.20 -5.50
N GLY A 243 0.87 11.25 -6.43
CA GLY A 243 0.82 11.52 -7.87
C GLY A 243 -0.39 12.39 -8.25
N LEU A 244 -1.57 12.10 -7.68
CA LEU A 244 -2.77 12.93 -7.87
C LEU A 244 -2.61 14.33 -7.26
N ALA A 245 -1.88 14.47 -6.16
CA ALA A 245 -1.55 15.76 -5.56
C ALA A 245 -0.52 16.55 -6.38
N GLY A 246 0.28 15.87 -7.20
CA GLY A 246 1.47 16.43 -7.85
C GLY A 246 2.64 16.64 -6.90
N ASP A 247 2.63 15.98 -5.74
CA ASP A 247 3.67 16.11 -4.72
C ASP A 247 4.73 15.00 -4.89
N ARG A 248 5.74 15.30 -5.71
CA ARG A 248 6.86 14.39 -5.98
C ARG A 248 7.70 14.09 -4.75
N ASN A 249 7.86 15.05 -3.85
CA ASN A 249 8.65 14.89 -2.64
C ASN A 249 7.97 13.95 -1.65
N LEU A 250 6.65 14.05 -1.50
CA LEU A 250 5.86 13.10 -0.73
C LEU A 250 5.91 11.69 -1.35
N GLY A 251 5.84 11.57 -2.68
CA GLY A 251 6.01 10.29 -3.37
C GLY A 251 7.38 9.66 -3.11
N ALA A 252 8.47 10.42 -3.25
CA ALA A 252 9.82 9.98 -2.92
C ALA A 252 9.96 9.57 -1.44
N TYR A 253 9.32 10.30 -0.52
CA TYR A 253 9.26 9.93 0.88
C TYR A 253 8.56 8.58 1.09
N VAL A 254 7.41 8.36 0.45
CA VAL A 254 6.69 7.08 0.51
C VAL A 254 7.54 5.92 -0.05
N LEU A 255 8.26 6.13 -1.15
CA LEU A 255 9.20 5.14 -1.69
C LEU A 255 10.32 4.82 -0.70
N SER A 256 10.78 5.81 0.07
CA SER A 256 11.77 5.60 1.13
C SER A 256 11.24 4.72 2.27
N CYS A 257 9.95 4.83 2.61
CA CYS A 257 9.29 3.93 3.57
C CYS A 257 9.21 2.51 3.01
N LEU A 258 8.78 2.34 1.75
CA LEU A 258 8.71 1.02 1.12
C LEU A 258 10.10 0.36 1.03
N SER A 259 11.15 1.12 0.72
CA SER A 259 12.53 0.62 0.76
C SER A 259 12.92 0.16 2.16
N TYR A 260 12.57 0.92 3.19
CA TYR A 260 12.86 0.55 4.57
C TYR A 260 12.22 -0.78 4.95
N HIS A 261 10.96 -1.00 4.55
CA HIS A 261 10.26 -2.28 4.77
C HIS A 261 11.00 -3.43 4.05
N LEU A 262 11.35 -3.25 2.77
CA LEU A 262 12.08 -4.28 2.01
C LEU A 262 13.45 -4.60 2.60
N THR A 263 14.12 -3.61 3.18
CA THR A 263 15.42 -3.78 3.86
C THR A 263 15.27 -4.70 5.07
N LYS A 264 14.27 -4.47 5.92
CA LYS A 264 13.96 -5.33 7.08
C LYS A 264 13.60 -6.76 6.69
N CYS A 265 12.98 -6.95 5.52
CA CYS A 265 12.64 -8.27 4.98
C CYS A 265 13.79 -8.97 4.23
N GLY A 266 15.01 -8.41 4.23
CA GLY A 266 16.17 -8.99 3.55
C GLY A 266 16.19 -8.82 2.02
N ASN A 267 15.24 -8.07 1.44
CA ASN A 267 15.22 -7.77 0.01
C ASN A 267 15.97 -6.47 -0.29
N GLY A 268 17.28 -6.48 -0.03
CA GLY A 268 18.13 -5.29 -0.20
C GLY A 268 18.25 -4.80 -1.65
N GLN A 269 18.16 -5.70 -2.64
CA GLN A 269 18.30 -5.33 -4.05
C GLN A 269 17.13 -4.50 -4.54
N ASP A 270 15.90 -4.91 -4.22
CA ASP A 270 14.71 -4.13 -4.56
C ASP A 270 14.59 -2.87 -3.69
N ALA A 271 15.01 -2.94 -2.41
CA ALA A 271 15.10 -1.75 -1.55
C ALA A 271 16.00 -0.66 -2.16
N LEU A 272 17.21 -1.02 -2.62
CA LEU A 272 18.12 -0.06 -3.26
C LEU A 272 17.52 0.54 -4.54
N ARG A 273 16.81 -0.27 -5.34
CA ARG A 273 16.10 0.22 -6.53
C ARG A 273 15.03 1.25 -6.16
N LEU A 274 14.26 1.01 -5.10
CA LEU A 274 13.27 1.97 -4.61
C LEU A 274 13.90 3.30 -4.17
N ILE A 275 15.03 3.27 -3.45
CA ILE A 275 15.73 4.52 -3.07
C ILE A 275 16.23 5.29 -4.29
N LYS A 276 16.78 4.59 -5.29
CA LYS A 276 17.23 5.23 -6.53
C LYS A 276 16.06 5.85 -7.30
N LEU A 277 14.92 5.18 -7.36
CA LEU A 277 13.70 5.73 -7.97
C LEU A 277 13.15 6.93 -7.19
N ALA A 278 13.25 6.91 -5.86
CA ALA A 278 12.87 8.04 -5.02
C ALA A 278 13.75 9.26 -5.27
N ASP A 279 15.07 9.07 -5.36
CA ASP A 279 16.04 10.14 -5.62
C ASP A 279 15.82 10.76 -7.01
N VAL A 280 15.64 9.94 -8.05
CA VAL A 280 15.35 10.41 -9.42
C VAL A 280 13.99 11.11 -9.53
N GLY A 281 13.00 10.68 -8.75
CA GLY A 281 11.63 11.21 -8.82
C GLY A 281 11.35 12.44 -7.98
N MET A 282 12.29 12.83 -7.11
CA MET A 282 12.16 14.01 -6.26
C MET A 282 12.25 15.32 -7.06
N ASP A 283 11.68 16.41 -6.53
CA ASP A 283 11.83 17.74 -7.13
C ASP A 283 12.96 18.51 -6.41
N ASP A 284 13.96 18.99 -7.18
CA ASP A 284 15.20 19.61 -6.69
C ASP A 284 14.99 20.94 -5.96
N ALA A 285 13.80 21.55 -6.07
CA ALA A 285 13.58 22.93 -5.68
C ALA A 285 13.97 23.22 -4.22
N LEU A 286 13.68 22.35 -3.23
CA LEU A 286 14.09 22.53 -1.82
C LEU A 286 14.03 21.25 -0.90
N PRO A 287 14.82 20.16 -1.09
CA PRO A 287 14.67 18.97 -0.22
C PRO A 287 15.93 18.49 0.55
N GLY A 288 16.69 19.39 1.21
CA GLY A 288 17.90 18.99 1.96
C GLY A 288 17.67 17.90 3.03
N VAL A 289 16.50 17.90 3.69
CA VAL A 289 16.13 16.88 4.67
C VAL A 289 15.75 15.56 4.01
N LEU A 290 15.01 15.60 2.88
CA LEU A 290 14.62 14.38 2.17
C LEU A 290 15.84 13.72 1.52
N HIS A 291 16.78 14.46 0.93
CA HIS A 291 18.07 13.90 0.50
C HIS A 291 18.82 13.22 1.65
N SER A 292 18.86 13.85 2.82
CA SER A 292 19.51 13.27 4.01
C SER A 292 18.83 11.97 4.45
N LEU A 293 17.50 11.92 4.38
CA LEU A 293 16.72 10.71 4.66
C LEU A 293 17.01 9.61 3.62
N LEU A 294 16.97 9.93 2.33
CA LEU A 294 17.24 8.96 1.26
C LEU A 294 18.66 8.39 1.37
N ALA A 295 19.66 9.24 1.63
CA ALA A 295 21.03 8.81 1.87
C ALA A 295 21.17 7.91 3.12
N SER A 296 20.45 8.25 4.20
CA SER A 296 20.39 7.41 5.41
C SER A 296 19.78 6.04 5.12
N ARG A 297 18.70 5.98 4.33
CA ARG A 297 18.07 4.73 3.91
C ARG A 297 18.99 3.91 3.01
N GLU A 298 19.67 4.55 2.06
CA GLU A 298 20.64 3.89 1.19
C GLU A 298 21.80 3.26 1.98
N ALA A 299 22.39 4.01 2.92
CA ALA A 299 23.45 3.51 3.77
C ALA A 299 23.02 2.27 4.58
N ARG A 300 21.78 2.26 5.08
CA ARG A 300 21.21 1.13 5.81
C ARG A 300 21.04 -0.11 4.93
N VAL A 301 20.61 0.07 3.67
CA VAL A 301 20.52 -1.04 2.70
C VAL A 301 21.91 -1.67 2.50
N TYR A 302 22.96 -0.88 2.33
CA TYR A 302 24.33 -1.39 2.20
C TYR A 302 24.83 -2.09 3.47
N ALA A 303 24.54 -1.57 4.66
CA ALA A 303 24.92 -2.22 5.91
C ALA A 303 24.30 -3.62 6.04
N HIS A 304 23.02 -3.77 5.67
CA HIS A 304 22.37 -5.09 5.65
C HIS A 304 22.99 -6.07 4.64
N PHE A 305 23.58 -5.59 3.55
CA PHE A 305 24.33 -6.45 2.62
C PHE A 305 25.65 -6.95 3.21
N THR A 306 26.32 -6.16 4.06
CA THR A 306 27.61 -6.54 4.66
C THR A 306 27.46 -7.50 5.83
N ASP A 307 26.28 -7.57 6.46
CA ASP A 307 26.00 -8.44 7.61
C ASP A 307 25.44 -9.84 7.23
N GLY A 308 25.22 -10.11 5.94
CA GLY A 308 24.88 -11.45 5.44
C GLY A 308 26.11 -12.39 5.42
N PRO A 309 25.95 -13.72 5.52
CA PRO A 309 27.08 -14.66 5.56
C PRO A 309 27.65 -14.89 4.15
N ALA A 310 28.15 -13.83 3.51
CA ALA A 310 29.11 -13.80 2.41
C ALA A 310 29.15 -12.37 1.82
N ALA A 311 29.90 -11.47 2.46
CA ALA A 311 30.32 -10.23 1.81
C ALA A 311 31.83 -10.07 1.98
N GLU A 312 32.58 -10.44 0.95
CA GLU A 312 33.95 -9.94 0.77
C GLU A 312 33.91 -8.42 0.58
N PRO A 313 34.94 -7.67 1.04
CA PRO A 313 34.89 -6.23 1.10
C PRO A 313 35.08 -5.63 -0.31
N ALA A 314 33.98 -5.24 -0.96
CA ALA A 314 34.04 -4.37 -2.13
C ALA A 314 34.28 -2.92 -1.65
N GLY A 315 35.55 -2.52 -1.64
CA GLY A 315 35.97 -1.16 -1.35
C GLY A 315 35.52 -0.18 -2.44
N GLN A 316 34.81 0.88 -2.03
CA GLN A 316 34.95 2.29 -2.42
C GLN A 316 33.64 3.03 -2.14
N ALA A 317 33.42 3.38 -0.87
CA ALA A 317 32.56 4.50 -0.50
C ALA A 317 33.45 5.73 -0.28
N GLY A 318 33.30 6.75 -1.12
CA GLY A 318 34.01 8.03 -0.97
C GLY A 318 33.59 8.77 0.31
N PRO A 319 34.48 9.51 0.97
CA PRO A 319 34.19 10.12 2.26
C PRO A 319 33.61 11.54 2.07
N THR A 320 32.38 11.76 2.52
CA THR A 320 31.95 13.07 3.01
C THR A 320 30.77 12.92 3.98
N VAL A 321 31.06 12.44 5.19
CA VAL A 321 30.17 12.69 6.33
C VAL A 321 30.59 14.03 6.93
N HIS A 322 29.95 15.11 6.48
CA HIS A 322 29.99 16.35 7.25
C HIS A 322 29.14 16.13 8.52
N ARG A 323 29.82 16.13 9.66
CA ARG A 323 29.19 16.17 10.99
C ARG A 323 28.40 17.48 11.10
N VAL A 324 27.09 17.43 10.85
CA VAL A 324 26.20 18.58 11.07
C VAL A 324 25.97 18.73 12.57
N GLY A 325 26.41 19.86 13.10
CA GLY A 325 26.14 20.29 14.46
C GLY A 325 24.65 20.61 14.66
N SER A 326 24.19 20.43 15.91
CA SER A 326 22.83 20.68 16.36
C SER A 326 22.29 22.02 15.86
N ALA A 327 21.41 21.96 14.85
CA ALA A 327 20.57 23.06 14.39
C ALA A 327 19.18 22.46 14.12
N GLY A 328 18.14 23.21 14.50
CA GLY A 328 16.79 22.71 14.79
C GLY A 328 16.18 21.74 13.78
N HIS A 329 15.59 20.66 14.30
CA HIS A 329 14.73 19.71 13.57
C HIS A 329 13.57 20.45 12.88
N PRO A 330 13.43 20.38 11.54
CA PRO A 330 12.15 20.66 10.91
C PRO A 330 11.31 19.36 10.93
N ALA A 331 10.01 19.51 11.19
CA ALA A 331 9.05 18.41 11.29
C ALA A 331 8.89 17.69 9.94
N GLY A 332 9.43 16.48 9.80
CA GLY A 332 9.36 15.70 8.54
C GLY A 332 9.36 14.18 8.69
N GLY A 333 9.49 13.62 9.89
CA GLY A 333 9.38 12.20 10.16
C GLY A 333 9.40 11.94 11.67
N PRO A 334 8.76 10.87 12.18
CA PRO A 334 8.89 10.54 13.59
C PRO A 334 10.36 10.17 13.90
N PRO A 335 10.88 10.56 15.08
CA PRO A 335 12.21 10.14 15.50
C PRO A 335 12.23 8.62 15.68
N GLU A 336 13.19 7.95 15.05
CA GLU A 336 13.40 6.51 15.17
C GLU A 336 13.65 6.15 16.65
N ARG A 337 12.78 5.32 17.24
CA ARG A 337 13.04 4.74 18.57
C ARG A 337 14.29 3.87 18.44
N ARG A 338 15.35 4.18 19.20
CA ARG A 338 16.60 3.43 19.18
C ARG A 338 16.33 1.96 19.47
N ASP A 339 16.74 1.09 18.55
CA ASP A 339 16.81 -0.35 18.77
C ASP A 339 17.61 -0.62 20.05
N ALA A 340 16.94 -1.23 21.02
CA ALA A 340 17.49 -1.49 22.34
C ALA A 340 18.37 -2.74 22.31
N GLU A 341 19.64 -2.58 21.94
CA GLU A 341 20.68 -3.56 22.22
C GLU A 341 21.63 -3.08 23.33
N GLY A 342 21.56 -3.77 24.48
CA GLY A 342 22.68 -4.04 25.36
C GLY A 342 23.22 -2.93 26.28
N ARG A 343 22.78 -2.90 27.55
CA ARG A 343 23.70 -2.65 28.68
C ARG A 343 23.23 -3.25 30.03
N LEU A 344 24.18 -3.94 30.65
CA LEU A 344 24.22 -4.65 31.94
C LEU A 344 24.10 -3.73 33.20
N PRO A 345 23.99 -4.28 34.44
CA PRO A 345 23.18 -3.71 35.52
C PRO A 345 23.92 -2.93 36.62
N GLY A 346 23.14 -2.14 37.38
CA GLY A 346 23.37 -1.74 38.77
C GLY A 346 23.66 -0.23 39.00
N PRO A 347 23.54 0.31 40.23
CA PRO A 347 23.09 -0.30 41.49
C PRO A 347 21.86 0.44 42.12
N GLY A 348 21.10 -0.25 42.96
CA GLY A 348 20.25 0.42 43.97
C GLY A 348 21.10 0.97 45.13
N PRO A 349 20.54 1.43 46.26
CA PRO A 349 19.12 1.59 46.63
C PRO A 349 18.80 3.00 47.20
N ARG A 350 17.51 3.26 47.52
CA ARG A 350 17.04 3.86 48.80
C ARG A 350 15.53 4.19 48.74
N SER A 351 14.73 3.43 49.47
CA SER A 351 13.46 3.89 50.06
C SER A 351 13.74 4.57 51.40
N PRO A 352 12.79 5.36 51.96
CA PRO A 352 11.81 4.76 52.89
C PRO A 352 10.36 5.28 52.82
N LEU A 353 9.42 4.37 53.16
CA LEU A 353 8.22 4.53 54.03
C LEU A 353 7.05 5.41 53.52
N ILE A 354 5.74 5.10 53.63
CA ILE A 354 4.87 4.12 54.32
C ILE A 354 3.48 4.20 53.63
N GLY A 355 2.71 3.11 53.66
CA GLY A 355 1.25 3.16 53.43
C GLY A 355 0.60 1.85 52.98
N ALA A 356 0.30 0.99 53.95
CA ALA A 356 -0.38 -0.30 53.84
C ALA A 356 -1.63 -0.33 52.93
N HIS A 357 -1.85 -1.46 52.23
CA HIS A 357 -2.98 -2.37 52.52
C HIS A 357 -2.79 -3.72 51.81
N SER A 358 -3.00 -4.78 52.59
CA SER A 358 -2.79 -6.20 52.28
C SER A 358 -3.83 -6.76 51.30
N GLY A 359 -3.39 -7.68 50.45
CA GLY A 359 -4.26 -8.56 49.66
C GLY A 359 -3.45 -9.73 49.09
N VAL A 360 -3.46 -10.85 49.80
CA VAL A 360 -2.77 -12.11 49.46
C VAL A 360 -3.58 -12.86 48.41
N VAL A 361 -2.95 -13.23 47.27
CA VAL A 361 -3.34 -14.38 46.44
C VAL A 361 -2.06 -15.01 45.85
N THR A 362 -1.89 -16.31 46.05
CA THR A 362 -0.80 -17.16 45.55
C THR A 362 -1.02 -17.63 44.10
N PRO A 363 0.04 -18.08 43.39
CA PRO A 363 0.04 -18.26 41.95
C PRO A 363 -0.21 -19.72 41.52
N SER A 364 -0.83 -19.89 40.35
CA SER A 364 -0.93 -21.18 39.66
C SER A 364 -0.55 -21.04 38.19
N GLY A 365 0.56 -21.68 37.82
CA GLY A 365 0.60 -22.62 36.70
C GLY A 365 0.59 -22.09 35.27
N HIS A 366 1.72 -22.36 34.61
CA HIS A 366 1.84 -23.01 33.29
C HIS A 366 2.22 -22.21 32.03
N ARG A 367 3.34 -22.72 31.49
CA ARG A 367 3.67 -23.05 30.09
C ARG A 367 4.45 -22.00 29.31
N GLY A 368 5.68 -22.41 29.00
CA GLY A 368 6.58 -21.75 28.09
C GLY A 368 6.13 -21.88 26.64
N LEU A 369 6.54 -20.89 25.87
CA LEU A 369 6.48 -20.86 24.42
C LEU A 369 7.92 -20.98 23.91
N SER A 370 8.15 -22.02 23.10
CA SER A 370 9.33 -22.14 22.25
C SER A 370 9.12 -21.29 20.97
N PRO A 371 10.20 -20.86 20.29
CA PRO A 371 10.13 -20.10 19.04
C PRO A 371 9.81 -21.00 17.85
N CYS A 372 9.03 -20.50 16.89
CA CYS A 372 8.75 -21.17 15.63
C CYS A 372 9.88 -20.91 14.62
N ASP A 373 10.44 -22.00 14.10
CA ASP A 373 11.26 -22.07 12.91
C ASP A 373 10.43 -21.78 11.64
N CYS A 374 10.93 -20.89 10.79
CA CYS A 374 10.45 -20.68 9.43
C CYS A 374 11.51 -21.18 8.44
N ASP A 375 11.30 -22.37 7.90
CA ASP A 375 11.96 -22.86 6.68
C ASP A 375 10.99 -23.78 5.93
N ARG A 376 10.31 -23.24 4.91
CA ARG A 376 10.02 -23.88 3.61
C ARG A 376 9.13 -23.05 2.70
#